data_AF-A0A4Q2YK57-F1
#
_entry.id   AF-A0A4Q2YK57-F1
#
_cell.length_a   1.000
_cell.length_b   1.000
_cell.length_c   1.000
_cell.angle_alpha   90.00
_cell.angle_beta   90.00
_cell.angle_gamma   90.00
#
_symmetry.space_group_name_H-M   'P 1'
#
loop_
_entity.id
_entity.type
_entity.pdbx_description
1 polymer ?
#
loop_
_entity_poly.entity_id
_entity_poly.type
_entity_poly.pdbx_seq_one_letter_code
_entity_poly.pdbx_strand_id
1 'polypeptide(L)'
;MSSILQKVAPIGEARDREILKDAATYVYDQRPEGDVQAHVFLPPKDDSGPRPVVIFFHGGFWDTSTPTQFVPHCLHFASRGAVAVAARADRRRLRETASFRKRCGCGLPPGGAPR
;
A
#
# COMPACT_ATOMS: atom_id res chain seq x y z
N MET A 1 -35.10 -17.56 -6.07
CA MET A 1 -33.71 -17.67 -6.57
C MET A 1 -32.83 -16.77 -5.70
N SER A 2 -31.59 -17.17 -5.38
CA SER A 2 -30.52 -16.24 -4.92
C SER A 2 -30.22 -16.09 -3.40
N SER A 3 -30.20 -17.16 -2.60
CA SER A 3 -29.48 -17.15 -1.29
C SER A 3 -28.05 -17.70 -1.42
N ILE A 4 -27.84 -18.66 -2.32
CA ILE A 4 -26.53 -19.31 -2.54
C ILE A 4 -25.52 -18.35 -3.18
N LEU A 5 -25.97 -17.43 -4.06
CA LEU A 5 -25.10 -16.45 -4.71
C LEU A 5 -24.57 -15.37 -3.76
N GLN A 6 -25.21 -15.13 -2.61
CA GLN A 6 -24.73 -14.15 -1.62
C GLN A 6 -23.59 -14.68 -0.74
N LYS A 7 -23.43 -16.00 -0.65
CA LYS A 7 -22.46 -16.63 0.26
C LYS A 7 -21.09 -16.86 -0.38
N VAL A 8 -21.01 -16.79 -1.71
CA VAL A 8 -19.77 -16.92 -2.46
C VAL A 8 -19.18 -15.52 -2.58
N ALA A 9 -17.99 -15.30 -2.00
CA ALA A 9 -17.26 -14.07 -2.22
C ALA A 9 -17.15 -13.80 -3.73
N PRO A 10 -17.28 -12.54 -4.20
CA PRO A 10 -17.03 -12.21 -5.60
C PRO A 10 -15.72 -12.86 -6.04
N ILE A 11 -15.68 -13.46 -7.24
CA ILE A 11 -14.54 -14.26 -7.73
C ILE A 11 -13.20 -13.50 -7.55
N GLY A 12 -13.21 -12.18 -7.69
CA GLY A 12 -12.05 -11.31 -7.45
C GLY A 12 -11.53 -11.34 -6.00
N GLU A 13 -12.40 -11.26 -5.00
CA GLU A 13 -12.00 -11.26 -3.59
C GLU A 13 -11.45 -12.62 -3.13
N ALA A 14 -12.05 -13.72 -3.59
CA ALA A 14 -11.56 -15.06 -3.27
C ALA A 14 -10.17 -15.28 -3.88
N ARG A 15 -9.98 -14.84 -5.12
CA ARG A 15 -8.67 -14.87 -5.80
C ARG A 15 -7.65 -14.01 -5.06
N ASP A 16 -8.02 -12.82 -4.64
CA ASP A 16 -7.08 -11.92 -3.97
C ASP A 16 -6.65 -12.46 -2.60
N ARG A 17 -7.57 -13.08 -1.85
CA ARG A 17 -7.22 -13.82 -0.62
C ARG A 17 -6.25 -14.96 -0.87
N GLU A 18 -6.47 -15.73 -1.93
CA GLU A 18 -5.59 -16.85 -2.28
C GLU A 18 -4.19 -16.38 -2.71
N ILE A 19 -4.11 -15.27 -3.46
CA ILE A 19 -2.83 -14.69 -3.90
C ILE A 19 -2.05 -14.07 -2.74
N LEU A 20 -2.74 -13.49 -1.76
CA LEU A 20 -2.13 -12.79 -0.62
C LEU A 20 -1.91 -13.70 0.61
N LYS A 21 -2.25 -14.99 0.54
CA LYS A 21 -2.16 -15.92 1.67
C LYS A 21 -0.75 -16.02 2.26
N ASP A 22 0.27 -15.87 1.43
CA ASP A 22 1.69 -15.98 1.80
C ASP A 22 2.27 -14.63 2.28
N ALA A 23 1.45 -13.57 2.31
CA ALA A 23 1.86 -12.24 2.71
C ALA A 23 1.46 -11.91 4.15
N ALA A 24 2.38 -11.32 4.90
CA ALA A 24 2.07 -10.69 6.17
C ALA A 24 1.39 -9.33 5.90
N THR A 25 0.16 -9.15 6.37
CA THR A 25 -0.62 -7.94 6.10
C THR A 25 -0.55 -6.99 7.29
N TYR A 26 -0.14 -5.74 7.05
CA TYR A 26 -0.02 -4.70 8.06
C TYR A 26 -0.87 -3.50 7.70
N VAL A 27 -1.60 -2.96 8.67
CA VAL A 27 -2.27 -1.67 8.57
C VAL A 27 -1.25 -0.60 8.92
N TYR A 28 -0.95 0.31 8.00
CA TYR A 28 0.01 1.39 8.25
C TYR A 28 -0.64 2.77 8.37
N ASP A 29 -1.90 2.91 7.94
CA ASP A 29 -2.70 4.13 8.09
C ASP A 29 -4.15 3.75 8.39
N GLN A 30 -4.70 4.29 9.47
CA GLN A 30 -6.10 4.08 9.86
C GLN A 30 -6.90 5.32 9.50
N ARG A 31 -7.98 5.14 8.74
CA ARG A 31 -8.80 6.24 8.22
C ARG A 31 -10.27 6.00 8.54
N PRO A 32 -11.08 7.07 8.71
CA PRO A 32 -12.54 6.93 8.84
C PRO A 32 -13.19 6.18 7.68
N GLU A 33 -12.60 6.28 6.48
CA GLU A 33 -13.09 5.61 5.26
C GLU A 33 -12.60 4.17 5.10
N GLY A 34 -11.68 3.71 5.95
CA GLY A 34 -11.17 2.34 5.97
C GLY A 34 -9.64 2.26 6.07
N ASP A 35 -9.18 1.12 6.59
CA ASP A 35 -7.75 0.88 6.83
C ASP A 35 -6.95 0.75 5.53
N VAL A 36 -5.77 1.36 5.53
CA VAL A 36 -4.81 1.27 4.44
C VAL A 36 -3.76 0.21 4.80
N GLN A 37 -3.71 -0.83 3.97
CA GLN A 37 -2.93 -2.03 4.21
C GLN A 37 -1.72 -2.13 3.28
N ALA A 38 -0.68 -2.77 3.79
CA ALA A 38 0.50 -3.19 3.04
C ALA A 38 0.70 -4.70 3.24
N HIS A 39 0.93 -5.41 2.14
CA HIS A 39 1.19 -6.84 2.14
C HIS A 39 2.68 -7.08 1.98
N VAL A 40 3.31 -7.70 2.97
CA VAL A 40 4.75 -7.90 3.09
C VAL A 40 5.09 -9.36 2.81
N PHE A 41 5.98 -9.57 1.86
CA PHE A 41 6.51 -10.86 1.48
C PHE A 41 7.93 -10.99 2.01
N LEU A 42 8.12 -11.95 2.90
CA LEU A 42 9.40 -12.22 3.54
C LEU A 42 10.16 -13.31 2.76
N PRO A 43 11.50 -13.22 2.72
CA PRO A 43 12.31 -14.27 2.13
C PRO A 43 12.23 -15.56 3.00
N PRO A 44 12.38 -16.76 2.39
CA PRO A 44 12.27 -18.03 3.11
C PRO A 44 13.45 -18.30 4.05
N LYS A 45 14.60 -17.64 3.83
CA LYS A 45 15.74 -17.68 4.73
C LYS A 45 15.70 -16.46 5.62
N ASP A 46 15.63 -16.69 6.92
CA ASP A 46 15.70 -15.60 7.89
C ASP A 46 17.16 -15.40 8.29
N ASP A 47 17.78 -14.42 7.63
CA ASP A 47 19.14 -13.98 7.95
C ASP A 47 19.07 -12.64 8.69
N SER A 48 19.83 -12.49 9.78
CA SER A 48 19.74 -11.32 10.66
C SER A 48 20.42 -10.06 10.08
N GLY A 49 21.05 -10.19 8.91
CA GLY A 49 21.71 -9.09 8.22
C GLY A 49 20.77 -8.08 7.54
N PRO A 50 21.30 -6.88 7.22
CA PRO A 50 20.56 -5.88 6.45
C PRO A 50 20.20 -6.43 5.06
N ARG A 51 18.94 -6.24 4.66
CA ARG A 51 18.37 -6.77 3.42
C ARG A 51 17.71 -5.66 2.60
N PRO A 52 17.74 -5.74 1.25
CA PRO A 52 17.06 -4.77 0.41
C PRO A 52 15.54 -4.89 0.56
N VAL A 53 14.86 -3.74 0.57
CA VAL A 53 13.41 -3.65 0.61
C VAL A 53 12.91 -3.00 -0.68
N VAL A 54 11.93 -3.63 -1.33
CA VAL A 54 11.27 -3.12 -2.53
C VAL A 54 9.80 -2.91 -2.24
N ILE A 55 9.31 -1.69 -2.46
CA ILE A 55 7.90 -1.34 -2.22
C ILE A 55 7.25 -1.04 -3.58
N PHE A 56 6.20 -1.79 -3.90
CA PHE A 56 5.37 -1.63 -5.08
C PHE A 56 4.08 -0.90 -4.72
N PHE A 57 3.76 0.12 -5.52
CA PHE A 57 2.50 0.84 -5.45
C PHE A 57 1.66 0.49 -6.67
N HIS A 58 0.45 -0.03 -6.45
CA HIS A 58 -0.45 -0.41 -7.54
C HIS A 58 -0.94 0.80 -8.35
N GLY A 59 -1.28 0.56 -9.61
CA GLY A 59 -1.91 1.54 -10.50
C GLY A 59 -3.44 1.59 -10.31
N GLY A 60 -4.16 2.21 -11.25
CA GLY A 60 -5.63 2.24 -11.24
C GLY A 60 -6.26 3.52 -10.72
N PHE A 61 -5.64 4.67 -11.02
CA PHE A 61 -6.12 6.01 -10.63
C PHE A 61 -6.26 6.23 -9.11
N TRP A 62 -5.70 5.33 -8.29
CA TRP A 62 -5.77 5.35 -6.82
C TRP A 62 -7.19 5.32 -6.24
N ASP A 63 -8.20 5.13 -7.09
CA ASP A 63 -9.61 4.97 -6.72
C ASP A 63 -9.97 3.49 -6.60
N THR A 64 -9.29 2.62 -7.34
CA THR A 64 -9.43 1.16 -7.25
C THR A 64 -8.15 0.56 -6.68
N SER A 65 -8.25 -0.21 -5.60
CA SER A 65 -7.10 -0.90 -5.04
C SER A 65 -6.90 -2.25 -5.71
N THR A 66 -5.70 -2.47 -6.26
CA THR A 66 -5.32 -3.75 -6.87
C THR A 66 -4.02 -4.24 -6.24
N PRO A 67 -4.03 -4.65 -4.95
CA PRO A 67 -2.82 -5.07 -4.23
C PRO A 67 -2.18 -6.32 -4.86
N THR A 68 -2.96 -7.12 -5.58
CA THR A 68 -2.51 -8.34 -6.27
C THR A 68 -1.73 -8.09 -7.55
N GLN A 69 -1.75 -6.87 -8.10
CA GLN A 69 -1.08 -6.53 -9.37
C GLN A 69 0.41 -6.88 -9.36
N PHE A 70 1.09 -6.65 -8.24
CA PHE A 70 2.54 -6.82 -8.11
C PHE A 70 2.97 -8.05 -7.32
N VAL A 71 2.03 -8.90 -6.89
CA VAL A 71 2.37 -10.08 -6.06
C VAL A 71 3.37 -11.03 -6.73
N PRO A 72 3.27 -11.36 -8.03
CA PRO A 72 4.29 -12.18 -8.70
C PRO A 72 5.69 -11.56 -8.63
N HIS A 73 5.80 -10.23 -8.70
CA HIS A 73 7.06 -9.52 -8.57
C HIS A 73 7.56 -9.56 -7.13
N CYS A 74 6.67 -9.38 -6.15
CA CYS A 74 7.01 -9.46 -4.74
C CYS A 74 7.59 -10.83 -4.38
N LEU A 75 6.93 -11.92 -4.82
CA LEU A 75 7.40 -13.28 -4.60
C LEU A 75 8.78 -13.53 -5.22
N HIS A 76 9.01 -13.00 -6.42
CA HIS A 76 10.29 -13.13 -7.12
C HIS A 76 11.45 -12.40 -6.45
N PHE A 77 11.20 -11.24 -5.82
CA PHE A 77 12.21 -10.54 -5.02
C PHE A 77 12.40 -11.21 -3.66
N ALA A 78 11.32 -11.68 -3.02
CA ALA A 78 11.36 -12.44 -1.79
C ALA A 78 12.18 -13.74 -1.93
N SER A 79 12.02 -14.47 -3.04
CA SER A 79 12.80 -15.68 -3.30
C SER A 79 14.30 -15.42 -3.46
N ARG A 80 14.72 -14.18 -3.72
CA ARG A 80 16.14 -13.78 -3.86
C ARG A 80 16.74 -13.19 -2.58
N GLY A 81 15.98 -13.12 -1.49
CA GLY A 81 16.45 -12.58 -0.20
C GLY A 81 16.10 -11.12 0.06
N ALA A 82 15.30 -10.47 -0.81
CA ALA A 82 14.77 -9.14 -0.53
C ALA A 82 13.46 -9.23 0.28
N VAL A 83 13.08 -8.15 0.95
CA VAL A 83 11.70 -7.98 1.43
C VAL A 83 10.93 -7.23 0.36
N ALA A 84 9.79 -7.76 -0.05
CA ALA A 84 8.94 -7.09 -1.03
C ALA A 84 7.61 -6.71 -0.42
N VAL A 85 7.11 -5.51 -0.73
CA VAL A 85 5.88 -4.98 -0.15
C VAL A 85 4.96 -4.54 -1.28
N ALA A 86 3.73 -5.06 -1.29
CA ALA A 86 2.65 -4.53 -2.11
C ALA A 86 1.81 -3.57 -1.25
N ALA A 87 2.02 -2.27 -1.44
CA ALA A 87 1.34 -1.23 -0.70
C ALA A 87 0.11 -0.72 -1.46
N ARG A 88 -0.98 -0.50 -0.71
CA ARG A 88 -2.12 0.26 -1.21
C ARG A 88 -1.71 1.72 -1.41
N ALA A 89 -1.95 2.26 -2.58
CA ALA A 89 -1.76 3.69 -2.85
C ALA A 89 -3.13 4.35 -2.99
N ASP A 90 -3.41 5.34 -2.14
CA ASP A 90 -4.64 6.14 -2.21
C ASP A 90 -4.33 7.57 -2.66
N ARG A 91 -5.27 8.20 -3.37
CA ARG A 91 -5.08 9.58 -3.86
C ARG A 91 -5.32 10.63 -2.78
N ARG A 92 -6.08 10.29 -1.75
CA ARG A 92 -6.71 11.27 -0.85
C ARG A 92 -5.71 11.91 0.09
N ARG A 93 -4.60 11.25 0.40
CA ARG A 93 -3.50 11.83 1.19
C ARG A 93 -2.86 13.07 0.55
N LEU A 94 -2.91 13.23 -0.77
CA LEU A 94 -2.40 14.44 -1.46
C LEU A 94 -3.33 15.66 -1.33
N ARG A 95 -4.59 15.49 -0.91
CA ARG A 95 -5.50 16.62 -0.66
C ARG A 95 -5.34 17.22 0.74
N GLU A 96 -4.94 16.43 1.72
CA GLU A 96 -4.73 16.92 3.09
C GLU A 96 -3.42 17.68 3.26
N THR A 97 -2.34 17.32 2.55
CA THR A 97 -1.10 18.12 2.54
C THR A 97 -1.25 19.45 1.80
N ALA A 98 -2.15 19.53 0.82
CA ALA A 98 -2.55 20.80 0.21
C ALA A 98 -3.39 21.68 1.17
N SER A 99 -4.13 21.07 2.11
CA SER A 99 -4.89 21.79 3.14
C SER A 99 -4.05 22.13 4.38
N PHE A 100 -2.96 21.41 4.66
CA PHE A 100 -2.04 21.71 5.75
C PHE A 100 -1.35 23.08 5.55
N ARG A 101 -1.10 23.46 4.30
CA ARG A 101 -0.55 24.79 3.94
C ARG A 101 -1.49 25.96 4.27
N LYS A 102 -2.78 25.73 4.53
CA LYS A 102 -3.73 26.79 4.95
C LYS A 102 -3.90 26.94 6.46
N ARG A 103 -3.32 26.05 7.28
CA ARG A 103 -3.50 26.09 8.75
C ARG A 103 -2.25 26.47 9.53
N CYS A 104 -1.07 26.47 8.90
CA CYS A 104 0.11 27.14 9.45
C CYS A 104 -0.02 28.64 9.20
N GLY A 105 -0.62 29.35 10.16
CA GLY A 105 -0.56 30.81 10.28
C GLY A 105 0.86 31.27 10.63
N CYS A 106 1.82 31.03 9.74
CA CYS A 106 3.11 31.69 9.78
C CYS A 106 3.11 32.76 8.70
N GLY A 107 2.86 34.01 9.12
CA GLY A 107 3.19 35.17 8.32
C GLY A 107 4.69 35.16 8.04
N LEU A 108 5.05 35.00 6.76
CA LEU A 108 6.41 35.18 6.30
C LEU A 108 6.64 36.70 6.11
N PRO A 109 7.58 37.35 6.82
CA PRO A 109 7.99 38.70 6.47
C PRO A 109 8.77 38.68 5.13
N PRO A 110 8.73 39.77 4.33
CA PRO A 110 9.45 39.84 3.07
C PRO A 110 10.91 40.24 3.33
N GLY A 111 11.84 39.40 2.91
CA GLY A 111 13.28 39.70 2.83
C GLY A 111 13.97 38.45 2.29
N GLY A 112 14.63 38.45 1.15
CA GLY A 112 15.59 39.40 0.59
C GLY A 112 16.69 38.50 0.01
N ALA A 113 16.75 38.37 -1.31
CA ALA A 113 17.61 37.40 -1.97
C ALA A 113 19.10 37.80 -1.86
N PRO A 114 20.03 36.86 -1.58
CA PRO A 114 21.44 37.18 -1.53
C PRO A 114 22.00 37.34 -2.96
N ARG A 115 22.85 38.35 -3.15
CA ARG A 115 23.90 38.37 -4.16
C ARG A 115 25.21 37.98 -3.49
#